data_AF-A0A535P6Y4-F1
#
_entry.id   AF-A0A535P6Y4-F1
#
_cell.length_a   1.000
_cell.length_b   1.000
_cell.length_c   1.000
_cell.angle_alpha   90.00
_cell.angle_beta   90.00
_cell.angle_gamma   90.00
#
_symmetry.space_group_name_H-M   'P 1'
#
loop_
_entity.id
_entity.type
_entity.pdbx_description
1 polymer ?
#
loop_
_entity_poly.entity_id
_entity_poly.type
_entity_poly.pdbx_seq_one_letter_code
_entity_poly.pdbx_strand_id
1 'polypeptide(L)'
;MKLYHPTKHGAAILRDGFGETSGTYLTETDNSGVWLFDQPFEQRPGDDDPDVILELEIPEAVVAPFEWHVGLPYREFLMPAALVNLYGTPRVWQSSDRSA
;
A
#
# COMPACT_ATOMS: atom_id res chain seq x y z
N MET A 1 11.72 -6.65 0.14
CA MET A 1 11.54 -5.59 1.15
C MET A 1 10.10 -5.61 1.63
N LYS A 2 9.86 -5.25 2.88
CA LYS A 2 8.51 -5.15 3.43
C LYS A 2 7.86 -3.84 3.01
N LEU A 3 6.61 -3.95 2.60
CA LEU A 3 5.79 -2.83 2.15
C LEU A 3 4.44 -2.87 2.84
N TYR A 4 3.84 -1.70 3.00
CA TYR A 4 2.62 -1.51 3.75
C TYR A 4 1.56 -0.79 2.91
N HIS A 5 0.30 -1.20 3.04
CA HIS A 5 -0.86 -0.60 2.38
C HIS A 5 -1.95 -0.31 3.42
N PRO A 6 -2.09 0.94 3.88
CA PRO A 6 -3.21 1.37 4.71
C PRO A 6 -4.52 1.38 3.90
N THR A 7 -5.59 0.80 4.44
CA THR A 7 -6.85 0.66 3.69
C THR A 7 -8.07 0.49 4.60
N LYS A 8 -9.24 0.90 4.10
CA LYS A 8 -10.56 0.58 4.67
C LYS A 8 -11.20 -0.67 4.04
N HIS A 9 -10.56 -1.22 3.01
CA HIS A 9 -11.10 -2.33 2.22
C HIS A 9 -10.35 -3.66 2.45
N GLY A 10 -9.68 -3.80 3.61
CA GLY A 10 -8.80 -4.95 3.88
C GLY A 10 -9.48 -6.30 3.70
N ALA A 11 -10.73 -6.47 4.13
CA ALA A 11 -11.46 -7.74 3.96
C ALA A 11 -11.67 -8.12 2.49
N ALA A 12 -11.94 -7.14 1.61
CA ALA A 12 -12.08 -7.39 0.19
C ALA A 12 -10.73 -7.72 -0.45
N ILE A 13 -9.68 -6.96 -0.11
CA ILE A 13 -8.32 -7.19 -0.64
C ILE A 13 -7.76 -8.56 -0.22
N LEU A 14 -8.01 -8.99 1.02
CA LEU A 14 -7.59 -10.31 1.51
C LEU A 14 -8.32 -11.45 0.81
N ARG A 15 -9.56 -11.24 0.36
CA ARG A 15 -10.38 -12.26 -0.32
C ARG A 15 -10.08 -12.32 -1.82
N ASP A 16 -10.02 -11.17 -2.47
CA ASP A 16 -10.05 -11.06 -3.93
C ASP A 16 -8.69 -10.61 -4.52
N GLY A 17 -7.74 -10.23 -3.66
CA GLY A 17 -6.54 -9.51 -4.05
C GLY A 17 -6.78 -8.01 -4.22
N PHE A 18 -5.72 -7.27 -4.56
CA PHE A 18 -5.84 -5.86 -4.89
C PHE A 18 -6.65 -5.71 -6.18
N GLY A 19 -7.75 -4.95 -6.11
CA GLY A 19 -8.53 -4.60 -7.28
C GLY A 19 -7.87 -3.47 -8.08
N GLU A 20 -8.04 -3.49 -9.40
CA GLU A 20 -7.73 -2.36 -10.27
C GLU A 20 -8.85 -1.32 -10.14
N THR A 21 -8.99 -0.73 -8.95
CA THR A 21 -10.02 0.29 -8.72
C THR A 21 -9.50 1.59 -9.33
N SER A 22 -9.97 1.91 -10.53
CA SER A 22 -9.83 3.24 -11.13
C SER A 22 -10.51 4.26 -10.21
N GLY A 23 -9.72 5.04 -9.47
CA GLY A 23 -10.18 6.12 -8.62
C GLY A 23 -9.31 7.34 -8.86
N THR A 24 -9.93 8.45 -9.28
CA THR A 24 -9.26 9.73 -9.53
C THR A 24 -8.83 10.36 -8.21
N TYR A 25 -7.70 9.94 -7.66
CA TYR A 25 -7.03 10.68 -6.59
C TYR A 25 -5.96 11.59 -7.23
N LEU A 26 -6.36 12.84 -7.48
CA LEU A 26 -5.49 14.03 -7.58
C LEU A 26 -4.37 14.04 -8.64
N THR A 27 -4.48 13.33 -9.76
CA THR A 27 -3.61 13.56 -10.93
C THR A 27 -4.37 13.44 -12.25
N GLU A 28 -4.06 14.29 -13.22
CA GLU A 28 -4.64 14.28 -14.59
C GLU A 28 -4.21 13.07 -15.45
N THR A 29 -3.43 12.16 -14.87
CA THR A 29 -3.01 10.89 -15.46
C THR A 29 -3.61 9.76 -14.64
N ASP A 30 -4.17 8.79 -15.35
CA ASP A 30 -4.90 7.61 -14.87
C ASP A 30 -3.95 6.67 -14.08
N ASN A 31 -3.58 7.09 -12.87
CA ASN A 31 -2.70 6.38 -11.96
C ASN A 31 -3.48 5.25 -11.26
N SER A 32 -3.96 4.29 -12.05
CA SER A 32 -4.50 3.02 -11.57
C SER A 32 -3.38 2.22 -10.89
N GLY A 33 -3.52 1.98 -9.59
CA GLY A 33 -2.50 1.28 -8.84
C GLY A 33 -2.73 1.23 -7.33
N VAL A 34 -1.85 0.50 -6.67
CA VAL A 34 -1.79 0.27 -5.24
C VAL A 34 -0.64 1.11 -4.68
N TRP A 35 -0.98 1.99 -3.76
CA TRP A 35 -0.01 2.72 -2.98
C TRP A 35 0.62 1.82 -1.92
N LEU A 36 1.94 1.74 -1.94
CA LEU A 36 2.77 0.98 -1.00
C LEU A 36 3.80 1.89 -0.34
N PHE A 37 4.05 1.65 0.94
CA PHE A 37 4.98 2.44 1.75
C PHE A 37 6.06 1.52 2.34
N ASP A 38 7.26 2.03 2.58
CA ASP A 38 8.36 1.26 3.20
C ASP A 38 8.27 1.16 4.74
N GLN A 39 7.28 1.82 5.34
CA GLN A 39 6.98 1.78 6.77
C GLN A 39 5.46 1.68 7.03
N PRO A 40 5.03 1.09 8.16
CA PRO A 40 3.62 1.05 8.52
C PRO A 40 3.13 2.47 8.77
N PHE A 41 2.26 2.95 7.89
CA PHE A 41 1.83 4.33 7.86
C PHE A 41 0.43 4.43 8.46
N GLU A 42 0.33 4.80 9.74
CA GLU A 42 -0.96 4.90 10.45
C GLU A 42 -1.69 6.22 10.23
N GLN A 43 -0.99 7.32 9.86
CA GLN A 43 -1.58 8.65 9.75
C GLN A 43 -1.10 9.40 8.52
N ARG A 44 -2.02 9.65 7.57
CA ARG A 44 -1.80 10.59 6.47
C ARG A 44 -2.49 11.91 6.81
N PRO A 45 -1.77 13.04 6.86
CA PRO A 45 -2.41 14.34 7.12
C PRO A 45 -3.46 14.65 6.05
N GLY A 46 -4.74 14.69 6.44
CA GLY A 46 -5.86 15.05 5.56
C GLY A 46 -6.71 13.90 5.04
N ASP A 47 -6.36 12.64 5.32
CA ASP A 47 -7.20 11.47 5.07
C ASP A 47 -7.78 10.94 6.40
N ASP A 48 -8.94 10.27 6.33
CA ASP A 48 -9.45 9.50 7.46
C ASP A 48 -8.49 8.35 7.80
N ASP A 49 -8.37 8.02 9.09
CA ASP A 49 -7.54 6.90 9.55
C ASP A 49 -7.91 5.57 8.82
N PRO A 50 -6.91 4.75 8.46
CA PRO A 50 -7.14 3.45 7.84
C PRO A 50 -7.74 2.46 8.86
N ASP A 51 -8.67 1.60 8.44
CA ASP A 51 -9.22 0.54 9.31
C ASP A 51 -8.18 -0.55 9.60
N VAL A 52 -7.29 -0.79 8.64
CA VAL A 52 -6.24 -1.80 8.75
C VAL A 52 -5.04 -1.44 7.87
N ILE A 53 -3.85 -1.91 8.26
CA ILE A 53 -2.66 -1.88 7.43
C ILE A 53 -2.37 -3.29 6.94
N LEU A 54 -2.15 -3.44 5.63
CA LEU A 54 -1.74 -4.70 5.01
C LEU A 54 -0.22 -4.68 4.78
N GLU A 55 0.46 -5.78 5.07
CA GLU A 55 1.90 -6.01 4.84
C GLU A 55 2.11 -7.04 3.73
N LEU A 56 3.08 -6.78 2.85
CA LEU A 56 3.55 -7.71 1.82
C LEU A 56 5.05 -7.56 1.59
N GLU A 57 5.66 -8.59 1.02
CA GLU A 57 7.08 -8.58 0.68
C GLU A 57 7.28 -8.64 -0.85
N ILE A 58 7.87 -7.57 -1.40
CA ILE A 58 8.20 -7.48 -2.83
C ILE A 58 9.70 -7.18 -2.96
N PRO A 59 10.45 -7.80 -3.90
CA PRO A 59 11.85 -7.47 -4.12
C PRO A 59 12.06 -5.99 -4.45
N GLU A 60 13.11 -5.37 -3.92
CA GLU A 60 13.39 -3.95 -4.15
C GLU A 60 13.56 -3.62 -5.64
N ALA A 61 14.23 -4.49 -6.39
CA ALA A 61 14.41 -4.34 -7.83
C ALA A 61 13.09 -4.30 -8.63
N VAL A 62 11.99 -4.82 -8.06
CA VAL A 62 10.66 -4.81 -8.68
C VAL A 62 9.92 -3.52 -8.37
N VAL A 63 10.06 -2.98 -7.16
CA VAL A 63 9.33 -1.76 -6.74
C VAL A 63 10.05 -0.47 -7.09
N ALA A 64 11.38 -0.49 -7.20
CA ALA A 64 12.19 0.69 -7.52
C ALA A 64 11.73 1.47 -8.77
N PRO A 65 11.27 0.84 -9.87
CA PRO A 65 10.73 1.56 -11.03
C PRO A 65 9.43 2.33 -10.77
N PHE A 66 8.71 1.99 -9.69
CA PHE A 66 7.42 2.56 -9.31
C PHE A 66 7.52 3.54 -8.15
N GLU A 67 8.74 3.87 -7.71
CA GLU A 67 8.96 4.78 -6.60
C GLU A 67 8.58 6.22 -6.97
N TRP A 68 7.84 6.87 -6.07
CA TRP A 68 7.49 8.28 -6.20
C TRP A 68 8.40 9.13 -5.30
N HIS A 69 9.32 9.85 -5.92
CA HIS A 69 10.26 10.70 -5.20
C HIS A 69 9.64 12.06 -4.85
N VAL A 70 9.04 12.15 -3.66
CA VAL A 70 8.38 13.37 -3.15
C VAL A 70 9.16 14.08 -2.03
N GLY A 71 10.38 13.63 -1.70
CA GLY A 71 11.23 14.26 -0.67
C GLY A 71 10.73 14.05 0.76
N LEU A 72 9.90 13.03 0.97
CA LEU A 72 9.37 12.64 2.28
C LEU A 72 10.39 11.80 3.06
N PRO A 73 10.27 11.70 4.40
CA PRO A 73 11.14 10.85 5.22
C PRO A 73 10.85 9.34 5.04
N TYR A 74 9.99 8.97 4.10
CA TYR A 74 9.59 7.61 3.76
C TYR A 74 9.42 7.47 2.25
N ARG A 75 9.47 6.23 1.78
CA ARG A 75 9.35 5.90 0.36
C ARG A 75 7.92 5.50 0.06
N GLU A 76 7.39 6.05 -1.04
CA GLU A 76 6.09 5.70 -1.58
C GLU A 76 6.27 5.05 -2.95
N PHE A 77 5.47 4.04 -3.24
CA PHE A 77 5.47 3.34 -4.52
C PHE A 77 4.03 3.25 -5.03
N LEU A 78 3.84 3.51 -6.32
CA LEU A 78 2.55 3.34 -6.99
C LEU A 78 2.65 2.18 -7.98
N MET A 79 2.19 1.00 -7.56
CA MET A 79 2.35 -0.23 -8.34
C MET A 79 1.03 -0.70 -8.98
N PRO A 80 1.04 -1.28 -10.19
CA PRO A 80 -0.15 -1.91 -10.76
C PRO A 80 -0.68 -3.04 -9.86
N ALA A 81 -1.99 -3.10 -9.63
CA ALA A 81 -2.59 -4.09 -8.73
C ALA A 81 -2.30 -5.53 -9.19
N ALA A 82 -2.37 -5.77 -10.50
CA ALA A 82 -2.02 -7.05 -11.10
C ALA A 82 -0.59 -7.51 -10.77
N LEU A 83 0.38 -6.58 -10.74
CA LEU A 83 1.76 -6.89 -10.40
C LEU A 83 1.91 -7.18 -8.90
N VAL A 84 1.24 -6.42 -8.05
CA VAL A 84 1.24 -6.64 -6.60
C VAL A 84 0.68 -8.03 -6.26
N ASN A 85 -0.42 -8.42 -6.90
CA ASN A 85 -1.07 -9.72 -6.68
C ASN A 85 -0.18 -10.93 -7.03
N LEU A 86 0.87 -10.78 -7.85
CA LEU A 86 1.83 -11.85 -8.14
C LEU A 86 2.70 -12.23 -6.93
N TYR A 87 2.80 -11.37 -5.92
CA TYR A 87 3.58 -11.60 -4.71
C TYR A 87 2.77 -12.24 -3.57
N GLY A 88 1.53 -12.63 -3.86
CA GLY A 88 0.66 -13.37 -2.94
C GLY A 88 -0.28 -12.48 -2.13
N THR A 89 -1.12 -13.14 -1.31
CA THR A 89 -2.09 -12.46 -0.46
C THR A 89 -1.35 -11.70 0.65
N PRO A 90 -1.63 -10.40 0.84
CA PRO A 90 -1.00 -9.64 1.91
C PRO A 90 -1.47 -10.13 3.28
N ARG A 91 -0.76 -9.75 4.33
CA ARG A 91 -1.07 -10.09 5.72
C ARG A 91 -1.55 -8.84 6.44
N VAL A 92 -2.45 -8.99 7.42
CA VAL A 92 -2.76 -7.87 8.32
C VAL A 92 -1.53 -7.57 9.16
N TRP A 93 -1.02 -6.35 9.03
CA TRP A 93 0.04 -5.85 9.90
C TRP A 93 -0.54 -5.65 11.31
N GLN A 94 0.20 -6.10 12.31
CA GLN A 94 -0.14 -5.87 13.70
C GLN A 94 1.00 -5.05 14.30
N SER A 95 0.67 -3.88 14.84
CA SER A 95 1.60 -3.15 15.68
C SER A 95 2.00 -4.05 16.84
N SER A 96 3.31 -4.28 17.00
CA SER A 96 3.85 -5.00 18.14
C SER A 96 3.86 -4.07 19.36
N ASP A 97 2.71 -3.53 19.75
CA ASP A 97 2.41 -3.10 21.12
C ASP A 97 0.94 -2.66 21.29
N ARG A 98 0.14 -3.56 21.86
CA ARG A 98 -0.77 -3.21 22.96
C ARG A 98 -0.48 -4.15 24.11
N SER A 99 0.73 -4.03 24.67
CA SER A 99 1.05 -4.60 25.97
C SER A 99 0.54 -3.64 27.05
N ALA A 100 -0.57 -4.05 27.68
CA ALA A 100 -1.13 -3.60 28.97
C ALA A 100 -1.64 -2.15 29.12
#